data_AF-A0A086MNB7-F1
#
_entry.id   AF-A0A086MNB7-F1
#
_cell.length_a   1.000
_cell.length_b   1.000
_cell.length_c   1.000
_cell.angle_alpha   90.00
_cell.angle_beta   90.00
_cell.angle_gamma   90.00
#
_symmetry.space_group_name_H-M   'P 1'
#
loop_
_entity.id
_entity.type
_entity.pdbx_description
1 polymer ?
#
loop_
_entity_poly.entity_id
_entity_poly.type
_entity_poly.pdbx_seq_one_letter_code
_entity_poly.pdbx_strand_id
1 'polypeptide(L)'
;MRGFAMYENELFPLEAVPSRVRLAILREFKGLRPTVQEVSRICDRSWLAVPGIGRTALASIRQATGDQYPSSANRSAGRMSDAELLTRLDLLQEELRSLNEVLNATLAPASKKVFRSGRIRRTPSIPHGHQGPGAAL
;
A
#
# COMPACT_ATOMS: atom_id res chain seq x y z
N MET A 1 -1.44 18.14 -15.95
CA MET A 1 -2.45 19.09 -15.42
C MET A 1 -3.27 18.39 -14.35
N ARG A 2 -3.51 19.08 -13.23
CA ARG A 2 -4.25 18.63 -12.04
C ARG A 2 -5.74 18.51 -12.37
N GLY A 3 -6.36 17.37 -12.05
CA GLY A 3 -7.81 17.18 -12.10
C GLY A 3 -8.34 16.00 -11.29
N PHE A 4 -7.51 15.36 -10.44
CA PHE A 4 -7.83 14.06 -9.84
C PHE A 4 -8.43 14.12 -8.41
N ALA A 5 -8.47 15.30 -7.77
CA ALA A 5 -8.80 15.41 -6.34
C ALA A 5 -10.22 15.92 -6.02
N MET A 6 -11.07 16.23 -7.01
CA MET A 6 -12.32 16.96 -6.77
C MET A 6 -13.55 16.07 -6.50
N TYR A 7 -13.48 14.76 -6.80
CA TYR A 7 -14.66 13.87 -6.73
C TYR A 7 -14.56 12.77 -5.64
N GLU A 8 -13.44 12.69 -4.92
CA GLU A 8 -13.23 11.63 -3.92
C GLU A 8 -14.10 11.83 -2.67
N ASN A 9 -14.34 13.09 -2.30
CA ASN A 9 -15.19 13.46 -1.16
C ASN A 9 -16.65 13.70 -1.56
N GLU A 10 -17.00 13.50 -2.84
CA GLU A 10 -18.38 13.66 -3.27
C GLU A 10 -19.22 12.47 -2.77
N LEU A 11 -20.46 12.76 -2.41
CA LEU A 11 -21.41 11.74 -1.97
C LEU A 11 -21.73 10.80 -3.12
N PHE A 12 -21.73 9.50 -2.86
CA PHE A 12 -22.03 8.49 -3.86
C PHE A 12 -23.41 8.74 -4.48
N PRO A 13 -23.53 8.73 -5.83
CA PRO A 13 -24.79 9.00 -6.50
C PRO A 13 -25.71 7.78 -6.42
N LEU A 14 -26.49 7.72 -5.33
CA LEU A 14 -27.44 6.63 -5.09
C LEU A 14 -28.57 6.55 -6.13
N GLU A 15 -28.83 7.63 -6.86
CA GLU A 15 -29.83 7.67 -7.94
C GLU A 15 -29.32 7.03 -9.25
N ALA A 16 -28.00 6.85 -9.39
CA ALA A 16 -27.40 6.21 -10.56
C ALA A 16 -27.41 4.67 -10.47
N VAL A 17 -27.79 4.11 -9.31
CA VAL A 17 -27.83 2.66 -9.07
C VAL A 17 -29.26 2.17 -8.83
N PRO A 18 -29.59 0.92 -9.20
CA PRO A 18 -30.93 0.37 -8.97
C PRO A 18 -31.32 0.41 -7.48
N SER A 19 -32.61 0.58 -7.18
CA SER A 19 -33.10 0.80 -5.80
C SER A 19 -32.69 -0.32 -4.83
N ARG A 20 -32.62 -1.57 -5.29
CA ARG A 20 -32.12 -2.70 -4.49
C ARG A 20 -30.66 -2.52 -4.09
N VAL A 21 -29.83 -2.03 -5.01
CA VAL A 21 -28.40 -1.78 -4.79
C VAL A 21 -28.21 -0.59 -3.86
N ARG A 22 -28.99 0.47 -4.05
CA ARG A 22 -29.05 1.61 -3.12
C ARG A 22 -29.31 1.17 -1.68
N LEU A 23 -30.30 0.30 -1.46
CA LEU A 23 -30.62 -0.22 -0.13
C LEU A 23 -29.48 -1.08 0.46
N ALA A 24 -28.83 -1.88 -0.37
CA ALA A 24 -27.69 -2.70 0.06
C ALA A 24 -26.48 -1.84 0.46
N ILE A 25 -26.16 -0.80 -0.33
CA ILE A 25 -25.12 0.18 0.01
C ILE A 25 -25.48 0.89 1.31
N LEU A 26 -26.69 1.43 1.44
CA LEU A 26 -27.10 2.10 2.67
C LEU A 26 -27.02 1.15 3.88
N ARG A 27 -27.42 -0.11 3.75
CA ARG A 27 -27.28 -1.10 4.84
C ARG A 27 -25.82 -1.31 5.24
N GLU A 28 -24.93 -1.45 4.28
CA GLU A 28 -23.49 -1.63 4.52
C GLU A 28 -22.92 -0.42 5.29
N PHE A 29 -23.35 0.78 4.94
CA PHE A 29 -22.93 2.03 5.58
C PHE A 29 -23.86 2.50 6.71
N LYS A 30 -24.61 1.57 7.35
CA LYS A 30 -25.46 1.86 8.53
C LYS A 30 -26.51 2.96 8.32
N GLY A 31 -27.02 3.07 7.11
CA GLY A 31 -27.98 4.09 6.68
C GLY A 31 -27.36 5.42 6.29
N LEU A 32 -26.04 5.58 6.42
CA LEU A 32 -25.33 6.77 5.98
C LEU A 32 -25.05 6.71 4.48
N ARG A 33 -25.03 7.88 3.85
CA ARG A 33 -24.67 8.00 2.45
C ARG A 33 -23.14 8.04 2.35
N PRO A 34 -22.51 7.02 1.76
CA PRO A 34 -21.05 6.99 1.65
C PRO A 34 -20.56 7.96 0.58
N THR A 35 -19.28 8.29 0.65
CA THR A 35 -18.55 8.99 -0.41
C THR A 35 -18.15 8.03 -1.53
N VAL A 36 -17.84 8.60 -2.70
CA VAL A 36 -17.33 7.83 -3.85
C VAL A 36 -16.03 7.09 -3.48
N GLN A 37 -15.16 7.70 -2.67
CA GLN A 37 -13.91 7.08 -2.21
C GLN A 37 -14.14 5.92 -1.25
N GLU A 38 -15.09 6.03 -0.32
CA GLU A 38 -15.40 4.92 0.60
C GLU A 38 -15.94 3.70 -0.13
N VAL A 39 -16.82 3.92 -1.12
CA VAL A 39 -17.34 2.86 -1.99
C VAL A 39 -16.24 2.23 -2.86
N SER A 40 -15.30 3.05 -3.35
CA SER A 40 -14.22 2.57 -4.22
C SER A 40 -13.19 1.70 -3.50
N ARG A 41 -12.93 1.97 -2.20
CA ARG A 41 -11.99 1.23 -1.35
C ARG A 41 -12.42 -0.21 -1.06
N ILE A 42 -13.72 -0.50 -1.10
CA ILE A 42 -14.23 -1.86 -0.87
C ILE A 42 -13.91 -2.72 -2.11
N CYS A 43 -13.20 -3.82 -1.91
CA CYS A 43 -12.85 -4.75 -2.97
C CYS A 43 -14.04 -5.62 -3.41
N ASP A 44 -14.01 -6.09 -4.66
CA ASP A 44 -15.14 -6.77 -5.30
C ASP A 44 -15.64 -7.99 -4.54
N ARG A 45 -14.74 -8.75 -3.91
CA ARG A 45 -15.10 -9.91 -3.08
C ARG A 45 -15.97 -9.51 -1.90
N SER A 46 -15.64 -8.39 -1.25
CA SER A 46 -16.42 -7.88 -0.11
C SER A 46 -17.78 -7.39 -0.58
N TRP A 47 -17.85 -6.69 -1.72
CA TRP A 47 -19.13 -6.30 -2.32
C TRP A 47 -20.02 -7.49 -2.67
N LEU A 48 -19.45 -8.57 -3.23
CA LEU A 48 -20.21 -9.77 -3.59
C LEU A 48 -20.68 -10.59 -2.37
N ALA A 49 -20.09 -10.36 -1.20
CA ALA A 49 -20.55 -10.95 0.05
C ALA A 49 -21.78 -10.21 0.62
N VAL A 50 -22.05 -8.97 0.19
CA VAL A 50 -23.20 -8.19 0.67
C VAL A 50 -24.50 -8.75 0.09
N PRO A 51 -25.48 -9.12 0.93
CA PRO A 51 -26.77 -9.60 0.45
C PRO A 51 -27.47 -8.59 -0.46
N GLY A 52 -27.77 -9.02 -1.68
CA GLY A 52 -28.41 -8.18 -2.71
C GLY A 52 -27.45 -7.50 -3.68
N ILE A 53 -26.14 -7.69 -3.52
CA ILE A 53 -25.12 -7.22 -4.45
C ILE A 53 -24.53 -8.41 -5.21
N GLY A 54 -25.02 -8.60 -6.43
CA GLY A 54 -24.45 -9.55 -7.40
C GLY A 54 -23.47 -8.87 -8.37
N ARG A 55 -22.95 -9.64 -9.32
CA ARG A 55 -21.99 -9.14 -10.33
C ARG A 55 -22.53 -7.98 -11.16
N THR A 56 -23.83 -8.00 -11.48
CA THR A 56 -24.51 -6.92 -12.22
C THR A 56 -24.65 -5.66 -11.38
N ALA A 57 -25.04 -5.79 -10.11
CA ALA A 57 -25.09 -4.68 -9.16
C ALA A 57 -23.71 -4.06 -8.94
N LEU A 58 -22.68 -4.90 -8.78
CA LEU A 58 -21.30 -4.45 -8.67
C LEU A 58 -20.85 -3.67 -9.91
N ALA A 59 -21.20 -4.12 -11.11
CA ALA A 59 -20.91 -3.38 -12.33
C ALA A 59 -21.57 -1.99 -12.34
N SER A 60 -22.83 -1.88 -11.88
CA SER A 60 -23.51 -0.58 -11.72
C SER A 60 -22.85 0.31 -10.68
N ILE A 61 -22.40 -0.26 -9.55
CA ILE A 61 -21.64 0.48 -8.52
C ILE A 61 -20.35 1.04 -9.12
N ARG A 62 -19.57 0.21 -9.83
CA ARG A 62 -18.30 0.63 -10.45
C ARG A 62 -18.49 1.70 -11.52
N GLN A 63 -19.56 1.60 -12.32
CA GLN A 63 -19.94 2.64 -13.28
C GLN A 63 -20.30 3.95 -12.57
N ALA A 64 -21.08 3.89 -11.49
CA ALA A 64 -21.45 5.07 -10.69
C ALA A 64 -20.26 5.69 -9.94
N THR A 65 -19.25 4.89 -9.57
CA THR A 65 -17.95 5.35 -9.02
C THR A 65 -17.02 5.93 -10.10
N GLY A 66 -17.36 5.78 -11.39
CA GLY A 66 -16.57 6.34 -12.50
C GLY A 66 -15.26 5.63 -12.78
N ASP A 67 -15.14 4.33 -12.48
CA ASP A 67 -13.90 3.54 -12.71
C ASP A 67 -12.64 4.14 -12.03
N GLN A 68 -12.73 4.57 -10.78
CA GLN A 68 -11.57 4.95 -9.96
C GLN A 68 -10.69 3.76 -9.51
N TYR A 69 -11.02 2.54 -9.92
CA TYR A 69 -10.13 1.37 -9.79
C TYR A 69 -9.59 1.04 -11.20
N PRO A 70 -8.30 0.72 -11.38
CA PRO A 70 -7.71 0.43 -12.68
C PRO A 70 -8.16 -0.94 -13.25
N SER A 71 -9.46 -1.22 -13.26
CA SER A 71 -10.03 -2.20 -14.19
C SER A 71 -10.24 -1.60 -15.59
N SER A 72 -9.89 -0.33 -15.80
CA SER A 72 -9.70 0.25 -17.14
C SER A 72 -8.57 -0.46 -17.90
N ALA A 73 -7.56 -1.00 -17.22
CA ALA A 73 -6.54 -1.83 -17.88
C ALA A 73 -7.16 -3.06 -18.57
N ASN A 74 -8.20 -3.66 -17.98
CA ASN A 74 -8.89 -4.82 -18.55
C ASN A 74 -9.88 -4.45 -19.67
N ARG A 75 -10.54 -3.28 -19.59
CA ARG A 75 -11.37 -2.77 -20.69
C ARG A 75 -10.55 -2.25 -21.88
N SER A 76 -9.33 -1.78 -21.62
CA SER A 76 -8.40 -1.30 -22.67
C SER A 76 -7.62 -2.45 -23.31
N ALA A 77 -7.28 -3.49 -22.55
CA ALA A 77 -6.54 -4.65 -23.06
C ALA A 77 -7.28 -5.37 -24.20
N GLY A 78 -8.61 -5.44 -24.16
CA GLY A 78 -9.41 -6.04 -25.25
C GLY A 78 -9.43 -5.24 -26.56
N ARG A 79 -8.88 -4.02 -26.59
CA ARG A 79 -8.75 -3.16 -27.77
C ARG A 79 -7.29 -2.85 -28.15
N MET A 80 -6.34 -3.37 -27.37
CA MET A 80 -4.90 -3.16 -27.59
C MET A 80 -4.37 -4.25 -28.51
N SER A 81 -3.49 -3.87 -29.43
CA SER A 81 -2.70 -4.81 -30.22
C SER A 81 -1.66 -5.53 -29.35
N ASP A 82 -1.18 -6.69 -29.79
CA ASP A 82 -0.18 -7.47 -29.05
C ASP A 82 1.08 -6.65 -28.70
N ALA A 83 1.51 -5.75 -29.59
CA ALA A 83 2.65 -4.87 -29.34
C ALA A 83 2.38 -3.84 -28.22
N GLU A 84 1.16 -3.30 -28.18
CA GLU A 84 0.73 -2.38 -27.12
C GLU A 84 0.58 -3.09 -25.78
N LEU A 85 0.13 -4.36 -25.78
CA LEU A 85 0.06 -5.19 -24.59
C LEU A 85 1.45 -5.45 -24.00
N LEU A 86 2.44 -5.77 -24.84
CA LEU A 86 3.83 -5.95 -24.40
C LEU A 86 4.41 -4.65 -23.83
N THR A 87 4.22 -3.53 -24.53
CA THR A 87 4.67 -2.21 -24.05
C THR A 87 4.03 -1.86 -22.71
N ARG A 88 2.74 -2.17 -22.53
CA ARG A 88 2.03 -1.93 -21.28
C ARG A 88 2.55 -2.81 -20.15
N LEU A 89 2.89 -4.07 -20.45
CA LEU A 89 3.47 -5.00 -19.49
C LEU A 89 4.83 -4.49 -19.00
N ASP A 90 5.69 -4.03 -19.91
CA ASP A 90 7.02 -3.51 -19.55
C ASP A 90 6.91 -2.30 -18.60
N LEU A 91 6.01 -1.36 -18.90
CA LEU A 91 5.76 -0.19 -18.06
C LEU A 91 5.27 -0.57 -16.66
N LEU A 92 4.35 -1.54 -16.56
CA LEU A 92 3.84 -2.00 -15.26
C LEU A 92 4.91 -2.72 -14.45
N GLN A 93 5.79 -3.48 -15.11
CA GLN A 93 6.92 -4.12 -14.44
C GLN A 93 7.91 -3.11 -13.89
N GLU A 94 8.18 -2.04 -14.63
CA GLU A 94 9.06 -0.94 -14.19
C GLU A 94 8.45 -0.19 -13.00
N GLU A 95 7.16 0.12 -13.05
CA GLU A 95 6.44 0.79 -11.96
C GLU A 95 6.49 -0.04 -10.66
N LEU A 96 6.23 -1.36 -10.76
CA LEU A 96 6.33 -2.25 -9.60
C LEU A 96 7.75 -2.35 -9.05
N ARG A 97 8.76 -2.37 -9.93
CA ARG A 97 10.17 -2.36 -9.50
C ARG A 97 10.50 -1.07 -8.75
N SER A 98 10.10 0.08 -9.29
CA SER A 98 10.31 1.39 -8.66
C SER A 98 9.63 1.47 -7.29
N LEU A 99 8.37 1.02 -7.18
CA LEU A 99 7.67 0.98 -5.90
C LEU A 99 8.37 0.07 -4.88
N ASN A 100 8.87 -1.09 -5.32
CA ASN A 100 9.61 -2.01 -4.47
C ASN A 100 10.93 -1.37 -3.98
N GLU A 101 11.66 -0.68 -4.84
CA GLU A 101 12.87 0.06 -4.48
C GLU A 101 12.58 1.16 -3.46
N VAL A 102 11.52 1.95 -3.65
CA VAL A 102 11.12 2.99 -2.70
C VAL A 102 10.74 2.40 -1.34
N LEU A 103 9.98 1.31 -1.32
CA LEU A 103 9.62 0.61 -0.08
C LEU A 103 10.85 0.04 0.64
N ASN A 104 11.77 -0.59 -0.10
CA ASN A 104 13.00 -1.10 0.49
C ASN A 104 13.90 0.04 0.99
N ALA A 105 14.01 1.13 0.25
CA ALA A 105 14.81 2.30 0.63
C ALA A 105 14.24 3.00 1.87
N THR A 106 12.92 3.04 2.03
CA THR A 106 12.27 3.61 3.22
C THR A 106 12.39 2.70 4.45
N LEU A 107 12.45 1.38 4.25
CA LEU A 107 12.61 0.40 5.33
C LEU A 107 14.08 0.15 5.74
N ALA A 108 15.06 0.48 4.89
CA ALA A 108 16.45 0.07 5.08
C ALA A 108 17.34 0.91 6.04
N PRO A 109 17.15 2.23 6.31
CA PRO A 109 18.08 2.96 7.17
C PRO A 109 17.52 3.21 8.58
N ALA A 110 17.39 2.15 9.39
CA ALA A 110 17.27 2.27 10.85
C ALA A 110 18.19 1.31 11.63
N SER A 111 19.19 0.71 10.98
CA SER A 111 20.19 -0.11 11.65
C SER A 111 21.56 0.08 11.02
N LYS A 112 22.30 1.09 11.51
CA LYS A 112 23.78 1.18 11.50
C LYS A 112 24.23 2.50 12.15
N LYS A 113 24.15 2.59 13.48
CA LYS A 113 25.03 3.45 14.28
C LYS A 113 25.31 2.78 15.62
N VAL A 114 26.43 2.07 15.72
CA VAL A 114 27.20 2.01 16.97
C VAL A 114 28.61 2.52 16.65
N PHE A 115 29.06 3.41 17.52
CA PHE A 115 30.07 4.42 17.32
C PHE A 115 31.51 3.90 17.19
N ARG A 116 32.34 4.74 16.55
CA ARG A 116 33.80 4.70 16.59
C ARG A 116 34.29 4.84 18.04
N SER A 117 35.24 4.04 18.46
CA SER A 117 36.14 4.41 19.57
C SER A 117 37.59 4.28 19.10
N GLY A 118 38.34 5.32 19.42
CA GLY A 118 39.66 5.61 18.88
C GLY A 118 40.76 4.69 19.39
N ARG A 119 41.74 4.53 18.50
CA ARG A 119 43.09 4.02 18.73
C ARG A 119 43.78 4.76 19.89
N ILE A 120 44.23 4.03 20.92
CA ILE A 120 45.39 4.43 21.73
C ILE A 120 46.39 3.27 21.74
N ARG A 121 47.57 3.51 21.15
CA ARG A 121 48.77 2.69 21.32
C ARG A 121 49.52 3.20 22.55
N ARG A 122 49.92 2.34 23.50
CA ARG A 122 51.14 2.48 24.32
C ARG A 122 51.72 1.10 24.70
N THR A 123 52.89 0.87 24.11
CA THR A 123 54.09 0.04 24.39
C THR A 123 54.16 -1.00 25.52
N PRO A 124 55.00 -2.06 25.35
CA PRO A 124 55.28 -3.09 26.35
C PRO A 124 56.48 -2.73 27.24
N SER A 125 56.47 -3.11 28.53
CA SER A 125 57.70 -3.23 29.33
C SER A 125 57.52 -4.06 30.62
N ILE A 126 58.03 -5.30 30.55
CA ILE A 126 58.93 -6.02 31.49
C ILE A 126 58.49 -6.31 32.94
N PRO A 127 58.67 -7.56 33.45
CA PRO A 127 58.31 -8.00 34.81
C PRO A 127 59.47 -7.90 35.81
N HIS A 128 59.20 -7.53 37.06
CA HIS A 128 59.97 -7.74 38.32
C HIS A 128 58.93 -7.55 39.44
N GLY A 129 58.72 -8.37 40.47
CA GLY A 129 59.62 -9.22 41.25
C GLY A 129 59.65 -8.69 42.70
N HIS A 130 59.24 -9.52 43.68
CA HIS A 130 59.37 -9.35 45.15
C HIS A 130 58.49 -8.23 45.81
N GLN A 131 57.94 -8.31 47.03
CA GLN A 131 58.17 -9.15 48.22
C GLN A 131 56.93 -9.03 49.17
N GLY A 132 56.73 -10.00 50.07
CA GLY A 132 55.63 -10.08 51.06
C GLY A 132 55.60 -8.99 52.14
N PRO A 133 54.67 -9.10 53.11
CA PRO A 133 54.83 -9.95 54.31
C PRO A 133 53.56 -10.79 54.59
N GLY A 134 53.52 -11.90 55.33
CA GLY A 134 54.30 -12.30 56.51
C GLY A 134 53.45 -12.10 57.79
N ALA A 135 52.57 -13.06 58.11
CA ALA A 135 51.91 -13.39 59.40
C ALA A 135 50.59 -14.13 59.10
N ALA A 136 50.17 -15.24 59.71
CA ALA A 136 50.63 -15.99 60.88
C ALA A 136 50.05 -17.41 60.81
N LEU A 137 50.83 -18.40 61.26
CA LEU A 137 50.52 -19.57 62.12
C LEU A 137 51.52 -20.71 61.86
#